data_AF-A0A4P9ZVR4-F1
#
_entry.id   AF-A0A4P9ZVR4-F1
#
_cell.length_a   1.000
_cell.length_b   1.000
_cell.length_c   1.000
_cell.angle_alpha   90.00
_cell.angle_beta   90.00
_cell.angle_gamma   90.00
#
_symmetry.space_group_name_H-M   'P 1'
#
loop_
_entity.id
_entity.type
_entity.pdbx_description
1 polymer ?
#
loop_
_entity_poly.entity_id
_entity_poly.type
_entity_poly.pdbx_seq_one_letter_code
_entity_poly.pdbx_strand_id
1 'polypeptide(L)' 'FGCPLCPTDFTRPSDLDRHIHIHTGDKNFPCLRCGREFARKDARNRHTSSSNCSS' A
#
# COMPACT_ATOMS: atom_id res chain seq x y z
N PHE A 1 -12.52 0.52 -14.74
CA PHE A 1 -11.96 1.73 -14.09
C PHE A 1 -10.50 1.84 -14.50
N GLY A 2 -10.11 2.88 -15.25
CA GLY A 2 -8.76 3.00 -15.83
C GLY A 2 -7.83 3.88 -15.00
N CYS A 3 -6.54 3.52 -14.94
CA CYS A 3 -5.52 4.37 -14.32
C CYS A 3 -5.21 5.58 -15.23
N PRO A 4 -5.14 6.81 -14.68
CA PRO A 4 -4.76 7.98 -15.48
C PRO A 4 -3.25 8.09 -15.73
N LEU A 5 -2.43 7.29 -15.03
CA LEU A 5 -0.96 7.37 -15.06
C LEU A 5 -0.32 6.23 -15.86
N CYS A 6 -1.08 5.19 -16.20
CA CYS A 6 -0.61 4.06 -16.99
C CYS A 6 -1.78 3.38 -17.72
N PRO A 7 -1.53 2.55 -18.74
CA PRO A 7 -2.60 1.90 -19.51
C PRO A 7 -3.26 0.71 -18.81
N THR A 8 -3.20 0.63 -17.47
CA THR A 8 -3.80 -0.47 -16.70
C THR A 8 -5.25 -0.16 -16.36
N ASP A 9 -6.13 -1.12 -16.63
CA ASP A 9 -7.52 -1.07 -16.21
C ASP A 9 -7.84 -2.10 -15.12
N PHE A 10 -8.86 -1.78 -14.33
CA PHE A 10 -9.32 -2.60 -13.21
C PHE A 10 -10.83 -2.79 -13.29
N THR A 11 -11.28 -3.97 -12.89
CA THR A 11 -12.70 -4.33 -12.83
C THR A 11 -13.44 -3.63 -11.68
N ARG A 12 -12.73 -3.26 -10.60
CA ARG A 12 -13.31 -2.61 -9.42
C ARG A 12 -12.65 -1.27 -9.13
N PRO A 13 -13.40 -0.28 -8.61
CA PRO A 13 -12.84 1.03 -8.28
C PRO A 13 -11.84 0.95 -7.12
N SER A 14 -12.06 0.05 -6.15
CA SER A 14 -11.14 -0.18 -5.03
C SER A 14 -9.77 -0.73 -5.48
N ASP A 15 -9.74 -1.46 -6.59
CA ASP A 15 -8.49 -1.96 -7.16
C ASP A 15 -7.71 -0.85 -7.87
N LEU A 16 -8.41 0.03 -8.59
CA LEU A 16 -7.83 1.23 -9.19
C LEU A 16 -7.27 2.17 -8.12
N ASP A 17 -8.06 2.51 -7.10
CA ASP A 17 -7.66 3.38 -5.99
C ASP A 17 -6.38 2.87 -5.32
N ARG A 18 -6.36 1.57 -5.01
CA ARG A 18 -5.19 0.88 -4.46
C ARG A 18 -3.98 0.89 -5.39
N HIS A 19 -4.20 0.83 -6.69
CA HIS A 19 -3.14 0.89 -7.67
C HIS A 19 -2.57 2.32 -7.76
N ILE A 20 -3.37 3.37 -7.67
CA ILE A 20 -2.87 4.75 -7.76
C ILE A 20 -1.79 5.04 -6.68
N HIS A 21 -1.88 4.43 -5.49
CA HIS A 21 -0.85 4.55 -4.45
C HIS A 21 0.55 4.11 -4.90
N ILE A 22 0.68 3.23 -5.91
CA ILE A 22 2.00 2.83 -6.44
C ILE A 22 2.67 3.95 -7.22
N HIS A 23 1.89 4.85 -7.83
CA HIS A 23 2.39 5.95 -8.62
C HIS A 23 2.68 7.19 -7.76
N THR A 24 1.83 7.46 -6.78
CA THR A 24 2.03 8.58 -5.86
C THR A 24 3.14 8.30 -4.85
N GLY A 25 3.49 7.01 -4.64
CA GLY A 25 4.38 6.61 -3.56
C GLY A 25 3.77 6.89 -2.18
N ASP A 26 2.47 7.19 -2.13
CA ASP A 26 1.75 7.47 -0.88
C ASP A 26 1.73 6.15 -0.10
N LYS A 27 2.54 6.09 0.96
CA LYS A 27 2.58 4.96 1.88
C LYS A 27 1.84 5.36 3.14
N ASN A 28 0.52 5.25 3.05
CA ASN A 28 -0.42 5.78 4.02
C ASN A 28 -0.43 4.97 5.33
N PHE A 29 0.30 3.84 5.38
CA PHE A 29 0.29 2.91 6.50
C PHE A 29 1.68 2.75 7.11
N PRO A 30 2.14 3.72 7.92
CA PRO A 30 3.36 3.58 8.69
C PRO A 30 3.20 2.52 9.78
N CYS A 31 4.25 1.73 9.99
CA CYS A 31 4.40 0.91 11.18
C CYS A 31 4.89 1.81 12.33
N LEU A 32 4.06 2.01 13.35
CA LEU A 32 4.40 2.88 14.49
C LEU A 32 5.56 2.35 15.35
N ARG A 33 5.99 1.09 15.17
CA ARG A 33 7.11 0.50 15.92
C ARG A 33 8.47 0.80 15.28
N CYS A 34 8.60 0.64 13.97
CA CYS A 34 9.89 0.76 13.26
C CYS A 34 9.91 1.89 12.22
N GLY A 35 8.82 2.65 12.09
CA GLY A 35 8.68 3.72 11.11
C GLY A 35 8.55 3.24 9.67
N ARG A 36 8.63 1.93 9.39
CA ARG A 36 8.55 1.42 8.02
C ARG A 36 7.17 1.65 7.43
N GLU A 37 7.14 2.27 6.27
CA GLU A 37 5.90 2.64 5.60
C GLU A 37 5.47 1.58 4.58
N PHE A 38 4.17 1.34 4.51
CA PHE A 38 3.56 0.37 3.60
C PHE A 38 2.46 1.04 2.78
N ALA A 39 2.33 0.63 1.52
CA ALA A 39 1.26 1.09 0.63
C ALA A 39 -0.11 0.47 0.98
N ARG A 40 -0.17 -0.53 1.87
CA ARG A 40 -1.42 -1.24 2.23
C ARG A 40 -1.47 -1.59 3.71
N LYS A 41 -2.68 -1.54 4.28
CA LYS A 41 -2.97 -1.94 5.66
C LYS A 41 -2.59 -3.39 5.94
N ASP A 42 -2.91 -4.31 5.04
CA ASP A 42 -2.64 -5.75 5.19
C ASP A 42 -1.14 -6.05 5.18
N ALA A 43 -0.38 -5.36 4.33
CA ALA A 43 1.07 -5.49 4.27
C ALA A 43 1.72 -5.03 5.59
N ARG A 44 1.27 -3.89 6.14
CA ARG A 44 1.67 -3.44 7.47
C ARG A 44 1.24 -4.44 8.54
N ASN A 45 0.00 -4.94 8.53
CA ASN A 45 -0.48 -5.90 9.54
C ASN A 45 0.36 -7.18 9.54
N ARG A 46 0.63 -7.74 8.36
CA ARG A 46 1.49 -8.92 8.19
C ARG A 46 2.91 -8.65 8.68
N HIS A 47 3.44 -7.45 8.44
CA HIS A 47 4.71 -7.02 8.99
C HIS A 47 4.67 -6.92 10.53
N THR A 48 3.62 -6.32 11.11
CA THR A 48 3.50 -6.16 12.57
C THR A 48 3.33 -7.49 13.31
N SER A 49 2.75 -8.50 12.65
CA SER A 49 2.64 -9.86 13.17
C SER A 49 3.94 -10.66 13.03
N SER A 50 4.86 -10.22 12.15
CA SER A 50 6.19 -10.82 12.06
C SER A 50 7.09 -10.21 13.14
N SER A 51 7.82 -11.06 13.87
CA SER A 51 8.81 -10.64 14.88
C SER A 51 9.98 -9.84 14.29
N ASN A 52 10.01 -9.61 12.97
CA ASN A 52 11.02 -8.82 12.28
C ASN A 52 10.74 -7.30 12.32
N CYS A 53 9.69 -6.86 13.02
CA CYS A 53 9.46 -5.47 13.35
C CYS A 53 10.37 -5.03 14.52
N SER A 54 11.68 -5.09 14.31
CA SER A 54 12.69 -4.53 15.20
C SER A 54 13.26 -3.25 14.56
N SER A 55 13.56 -2.26 15.42
CA SER A 55 13.94 -0.89 15.06
C SER A 55 15.11 -0.80 14.09
#